data_AF-A0A1X7U4C5-F1
#
_entry.id   AF-A0A1X7U4C5-F1
#
_cell.length_a   1.000
_cell.length_b   1.000
_cell.length_c   1.000
_cell.angle_alpha   90.00
_cell.angle_beta   90.00
_cell.angle_gamma   90.00
#
_symmetry.space_group_name_H-M   'P 1'
#
loop_
_entity.id
_entity.type
_entity.pdbx_description
1 polymer ?
#
loop_
_entity_poly.entity_id
_entity_poly.type
_entity_poly.pdbx_seq_one_letter_code
_entity_poly.pdbx_strand_id
1 'polypeptide(L)'
;MAGISESSSASYACPCNTGSTAAVQSFIGNNYFCESGSPISSSSRRLYTSDPLWDGQGCRSRESPCCNVPGIPWFHRDYGSTTTTDYIELRVCANSPNEDSPVSYYEIYVK
;
A
#
# COMPACT_ATOMS: atom_id res chain seq x y z
N MET A 1 -1.37 1.70 3.32
CA MET A 1 -1.52 3.13 2.96
C MET A 1 -1.98 3.16 1.53
N ALA A 2 -2.97 3.99 1.18
CA ALA A 2 -3.37 4.16 -0.22
C ALA A 2 -2.99 5.55 -0.74
N GLY A 3 -2.61 5.63 -2.02
CA GLY A 3 -2.40 6.90 -2.72
C GLY A 3 -3.71 7.41 -3.34
N ILE A 4 -3.77 8.70 -3.68
CA ILE A 4 -4.96 9.29 -4.33
C ILE A 4 -5.14 8.83 -5.80
N SER A 5 -4.04 8.56 -6.50
CA SER A 5 -4.01 8.10 -7.90
C SER A 5 -2.61 7.66 -8.32
N GLU A 6 -2.52 6.80 -9.34
CA GLU A 6 -1.26 6.29 -9.90
C GLU A 6 -0.38 7.38 -10.54
N SER A 7 -0.96 8.55 -10.83
CA SER A 7 -0.30 9.67 -11.51
C SER A 7 0.13 10.80 -10.57
N SER A 8 -0.23 10.73 -9.29
CA SER A 8 0.09 11.76 -8.31
C SER A 8 1.52 11.63 -7.79
N SER A 9 2.15 12.75 -7.49
CA SER A 9 3.41 12.84 -6.74
C SER A 9 3.33 13.83 -5.57
N ALA A 10 2.13 14.31 -5.26
CA ALA A 10 1.88 15.26 -4.18
C ALA A 10 1.90 14.57 -2.80
N SER A 11 1.63 15.33 -1.74
CA SER A 11 1.62 14.84 -0.35
C SER A 11 0.66 13.67 -0.07
N TYR A 12 -0.30 13.42 -0.96
CA TYR A 12 -1.27 12.31 -0.88
C TYR A 12 -1.01 11.19 -1.90
N ALA A 13 0.14 11.22 -2.57
CA ALA A 13 0.60 10.11 -3.40
C ALA A 13 1.20 9.00 -2.53
N CYS A 14 1.39 7.83 -3.13
CA CYS A 14 2.19 6.81 -2.49
C CYS A 14 3.66 7.28 -2.34
N PRO A 15 4.34 6.99 -1.22
CA PRO A 15 5.74 7.37 -1.02
C PRO A 15 6.68 6.75 -2.05
N CYS A 16 6.34 5.58 -2.58
CA CYS A 16 7.08 4.91 -3.65
C CYS A 16 6.85 5.52 -5.05
N ASN A 17 5.90 6.46 -5.22
CA ASN A 17 5.67 7.09 -6.52
C ASN A 17 6.90 7.88 -6.99
N THR A 18 7.16 7.84 -8.30
CA THR A 18 8.26 8.59 -8.91
C THR A 18 8.07 10.09 -8.70
N GLY A 19 9.00 10.70 -7.96
CA GLY A 19 8.97 12.13 -7.59
C GLY A 19 8.02 12.48 -6.45
N SER A 20 7.53 11.49 -5.70
CA SER A 20 6.65 11.70 -4.55
C SER A 20 7.32 12.55 -3.46
N THR A 21 6.55 13.45 -2.87
CA THR A 21 6.95 14.17 -1.65
C THR A 21 6.33 13.58 -0.38
N ALA A 22 5.52 12.53 -0.52
CA ALA A 22 4.93 11.83 0.62
C ALA A 22 6.00 11.07 1.41
N ALA A 23 5.93 11.16 2.74
CA ALA A 23 6.85 10.47 3.64
C ALA A 23 6.14 9.31 4.34
N VAL A 24 6.87 8.20 4.50
CA VAL A 24 6.44 7.09 5.35
C VAL A 24 6.63 7.51 6.81
N GLN A 25 5.64 7.22 7.66
CA GLN A 25 5.76 7.47 9.09
C GLN A 25 6.94 6.66 9.66
N SER A 26 7.77 7.30 10.47
CA SER A 26 9.05 6.73 10.93
C SER A 26 8.91 5.39 11.64
N PHE A 27 7.81 5.16 12.36
CA PHE A 27 7.55 3.90 13.07
C PHE A 27 7.22 2.71 12.14
N ILE A 28 6.83 2.95 10.88
CA ILE A 28 6.55 1.91 9.89
C ILE A 28 7.88 1.43 9.25
N GLY A 29 8.82 2.35 9.06
CA GLY A 29 10.10 2.09 8.42
C GLY A 29 9.92 1.61 6.97
N ASN A 30 10.68 0.58 6.58
CA ASN A 30 10.65 0.04 5.22
C ASN A 30 9.59 -1.06 5.02
N ASN A 31 8.75 -1.32 6.01
CA ASN A 31 7.77 -2.42 5.98
C ASN A 31 6.39 -1.91 5.58
N TYR A 32 6.31 -1.24 4.44
CA TYR A 32 5.07 -0.65 3.94
C TYR A 32 4.89 -1.00 2.46
N PHE A 33 3.62 -1.08 2.08
CA PHE A 33 3.20 -1.18 0.69
C PHE A 33 2.17 -0.08 0.49
N CYS A 34 2.16 0.47 -0.72
CA CYS A 34 1.26 1.53 -1.08
C CYS A 34 0.83 1.37 -2.53
N GLU A 35 -0.45 1.58 -2.77
CA GLU A 35 -1.05 1.58 -4.08
C GLU A 35 -2.29 2.48 -4.04
N SER A 36 -2.69 3.06 -5.16
CA SER A 36 -3.83 3.97 -5.22
C SER A 36 -5.14 3.30 -5.58
N GLY A 37 -5.09 2.16 -6.28
CA GLY A 37 -6.29 1.50 -6.84
C GLY A 37 -7.13 2.45 -7.70
N SER A 38 -6.48 3.45 -8.30
CA SER A 38 -7.09 4.57 -8.99
C SER A 38 -6.24 4.94 -10.19
N PRO A 39 -6.59 4.40 -11.38
CA PRO A 39 -5.80 4.58 -12.60
C PRO A 39 -5.99 5.97 -13.25
N ILE A 40 -6.78 6.84 -12.62
CA ILE A 40 -7.14 8.15 -13.19
C ILE A 40 -6.39 9.28 -12.48
N SER A 41 -6.13 10.37 -13.19
CA SER A 41 -5.33 11.49 -12.67
C SER A 41 -6.03 12.41 -11.66
N SER A 42 -7.30 12.14 -11.36
CA SER A 42 -8.10 12.94 -10.44
C SER A 42 -8.83 12.04 -9.46
N SER A 43 -9.10 12.52 -8.25
CA SER A 43 -9.88 11.75 -7.29
C SER A 43 -11.33 11.64 -7.74
N SER A 44 -11.89 10.44 -7.65
CA SER A 44 -13.32 10.21 -7.85
C SER A 44 -13.85 9.27 -6.77
N ARG A 45 -15.13 9.42 -6.42
CA ARG A 45 -15.81 8.53 -5.46
C ARG A 45 -16.28 7.25 -6.17
N ARG A 46 -15.35 6.55 -6.81
CA ARG A 46 -15.59 5.34 -7.59
C ARG A 46 -14.62 4.26 -7.15
N LEU A 47 -15.16 3.08 -6.82
CA LEU A 47 -14.35 1.89 -6.62
C LEU A 47 -13.95 1.31 -7.99
N TYR A 48 -12.65 1.20 -8.24
CA TYR A 48 -12.10 0.59 -9.45
C TYR A 48 -11.80 -0.90 -9.20
N THR A 49 -12.81 -1.75 -9.35
CA THR A 49 -12.66 -3.20 -9.11
C THR A 49 -11.69 -3.91 -10.06
N SER A 50 -11.25 -3.24 -11.14
CA SER A 50 -10.23 -3.73 -12.07
C SER A 50 -8.80 -3.38 -11.66
N ASP A 51 -8.64 -2.59 -10.60
CA ASP A 51 -7.36 -2.12 -10.05
C ASP A 51 -7.39 -2.24 -8.51
N PRO A 52 -7.34 -3.49 -7.98
CA PRO A 52 -7.49 -3.74 -6.55
C PRO A 52 -6.33 -3.17 -5.73
N LEU A 53 -6.62 -2.61 -4.56
CA LEU A 53 -5.58 -2.12 -3.66
C LEU A 53 -4.72 -3.26 -3.09
N TRP A 54 -3.40 -3.05 -3.12
CA TRP A 54 -2.40 -3.85 -2.39
C TRP A 54 -2.26 -5.30 -2.89
N ASP A 55 -2.58 -5.53 -4.16
CA ASP A 55 -2.37 -6.83 -4.84
C ASP A 55 -1.03 -6.88 -5.60
N GLY A 56 -0.22 -5.83 -5.48
CA GLY A 56 1.10 -5.74 -6.12
C GLY A 56 1.04 -5.81 -7.65
N GLN A 57 -0.13 -5.55 -8.23
CA GLN A 57 -0.38 -5.47 -9.66
C GLN A 57 -0.98 -4.10 -9.97
N GLY A 58 -1.38 -3.83 -11.21
CA GLY A 58 -2.06 -2.58 -11.53
C GLY A 58 -1.19 -1.31 -11.59
N CYS A 59 -0.05 -1.24 -10.86
CA CYS A 59 0.76 -0.03 -10.75
C CYS A 59 1.34 0.48 -12.08
N ARG A 60 0.81 1.60 -12.57
CA ARG A 60 1.30 2.27 -13.79
C ARG A 60 1.85 3.66 -13.46
N SER A 61 2.32 4.36 -14.51
CA SER A 61 2.66 5.77 -14.43
C SER A 61 3.71 6.06 -13.34
N ARG A 62 3.42 6.94 -12.38
CA ARG A 62 4.33 7.26 -11.28
C ARG A 62 4.36 6.17 -10.23
N GLU A 63 3.30 5.38 -10.11
CA GLU A 63 3.14 4.32 -9.13
C GLU A 63 3.84 3.01 -9.51
N SER A 64 4.35 2.87 -10.74
CA SER A 64 5.07 1.66 -11.17
C SER A 64 6.16 1.14 -10.21
N PRO A 65 6.95 1.97 -9.49
CA PRO A 65 7.90 1.46 -8.51
C PRO A 65 7.26 0.75 -7.31
N CYS A 66 6.00 1.06 -6.98
CA CYS A 66 5.28 0.48 -5.86
C CYS A 66 4.97 -1.01 -6.03
N CYS A 67 4.86 -1.48 -7.28
CA CYS A 67 4.72 -2.90 -7.61
C CYS A 67 6.05 -3.58 -7.92
N ASN A 68 7.19 -2.92 -7.70
CA ASN A 68 8.52 -3.51 -7.87
C ASN A 68 9.24 -3.66 -6.51
N VAL A 69 8.49 -4.11 -5.50
CA VAL A 69 8.97 -4.33 -4.14
C VAL A 69 8.97 -5.84 -3.82
N PRO A 70 9.88 -6.32 -2.95
CA PRO A 70 9.84 -7.70 -2.49
C PRO A 70 8.52 -8.02 -1.79
N GLY A 71 8.03 -9.25 -1.91
CA GLY A 71 6.85 -9.73 -1.17
C GLY A 71 5.53 -9.70 -1.94
N ILE A 72 5.45 -9.03 -3.09
CA ILE A 72 4.31 -9.12 -4.03
C ILE A 72 4.07 -10.58 -4.51
N PRO A 73 2.84 -10.98 -4.91
CA PRO A 73 1.64 -10.18 -5.23
C PRO A 73 0.70 -9.90 -4.04
N TRP A 74 1.13 -10.11 -2.80
CA TRP A 74 0.31 -9.73 -1.64
C TRP A 74 1.17 -8.99 -0.65
N PHE A 75 0.57 -8.22 0.26
CA PHE A 75 1.32 -7.71 1.38
C PHE A 75 1.81 -8.88 2.24
N HIS A 76 3.08 -9.26 2.05
CA HIS A 76 3.73 -10.35 2.76
C HIS A 76 5.00 -9.83 3.44
N ARG A 77 5.13 -10.18 4.71
CA ARG A 77 6.33 -9.93 5.50
C ARG A 77 6.85 -11.25 6.06
N ASP A 78 8.00 -11.66 5.56
CA ASP A 78 8.81 -12.69 6.18
C ASP A 78 9.67 -12.04 7.28
N TYR A 79 9.58 -12.55 8.51
CA TYR A 79 10.39 -12.09 9.63
C TYR A 79 11.77 -12.76 9.67
N GLY A 80 12.05 -13.73 8.79
CA GLY A 80 13.34 -14.40 8.65
C GLY A 80 13.73 -15.32 9.82
N SER A 81 12.85 -15.46 10.81
CA SER A 81 13.03 -16.27 12.00
C SER A 81 11.81 -17.14 12.22
N THR A 82 12.02 -18.41 12.59
CA THR A 82 10.94 -19.31 13.04
C THR A 82 10.51 -19.02 14.47
N THR A 83 11.17 -18.09 15.16
CA THR A 83 10.83 -17.67 16.52
C THR A 83 10.86 -16.15 16.64
N THR A 84 9.81 -15.58 17.24
CA THR A 84 9.78 -14.19 17.67
C THR A 84 9.09 -14.10 19.02
N THR A 85 9.56 -13.22 19.89
CA THR A 85 8.87 -12.83 21.14
C THR A 85 8.13 -11.51 20.98
N ASP A 86 8.26 -10.86 19.82
CA ASP A 86 7.68 -9.56 19.56
C ASP A 86 6.19 -9.69 19.26
N TYR A 87 5.42 -8.69 19.68
CA TYR A 87 4.03 -8.58 19.27
C TYR A 87 3.94 -8.25 17.78
N ILE A 88 3.16 -9.04 17.05
CA ILE A 88 2.82 -8.75 15.65
C ILE A 88 1.59 -7.85 15.64
N GLU A 89 1.70 -6.71 14.95
CA GLU A 89 0.62 -5.73 14.82
C GLU A 89 0.37 -5.44 13.34
N LEU A 90 -0.89 -5.52 12.92
CA LEU A 90 -1.37 -5.02 11.63
C LEU A 90 -2.12 -3.72 11.86
N ARG A 91 -1.66 -2.62 11.26
CA ARG A 91 -2.34 -1.32 11.29
C ARG A 91 -2.91 -0.96 9.92
N VAL A 92 -4.20 -0.70 9.87
CA VAL A 92 -4.87 -0.11 8.69
C VAL A 92 -5.08 1.38 8.99
N CYS A 93 -4.32 2.23 8.31
CA CYS A 93 -4.35 3.68 8.53
C CYS A 93 -5.25 4.35 7.50
N ALA A 94 -6.14 5.23 7.97
CA ALA A 94 -6.97 6.12 7.17
C ALA A 94 -6.74 7.58 7.58
N ASN A 95 -6.84 8.51 6.63
CA ASN A 95 -6.71 9.96 6.84
C ASN A 95 -8.06 10.71 6.71
N SER A 96 -9.09 10.04 6.20
CA SER A 96 -10.38 10.67 5.87
C SER A 96 -11.53 9.65 6.03
N PRO A 97 -12.74 10.10 6.42
CA PRO A 97 -13.88 9.20 6.61
C PRO A 97 -14.41 8.58 5.32
N ASN A 98 -13.94 9.01 4.14
CA ASN A 98 -14.42 8.55 2.83
C ASN A 98 -13.34 7.74 2.09
N GLU A 99 -12.52 6.98 2.82
CA GLU A 99 -11.52 6.08 2.23
C GLU A 99 -12.04 4.65 2.21
N ASP A 100 -12.26 4.11 1.00
CA ASP A 100 -12.67 2.73 0.80
C ASP A 100 -11.44 1.82 0.80
N SER A 101 -10.95 1.48 2.00
CA SER A 101 -9.82 0.54 2.19
C SER A 101 -10.27 -0.71 2.96
N PRO A 102 -11.18 -1.52 2.40
CA PRO A 102 -11.64 -2.74 3.07
C PRO A 102 -10.49 -3.76 3.19
N VAL A 103 -10.38 -4.39 4.36
CA VAL A 103 -9.53 -5.56 4.56
C VAL A 103 -10.42 -6.78 4.67
N SER A 104 -10.37 -7.65 3.66
CA SER A 104 -11.23 -8.84 3.59
C SER A 104 -10.70 -9.99 4.46
N TYR A 105 -9.40 -10.24 4.42
CA TYR A 105 -8.74 -11.24 5.25
C TYR A 105 -7.26 -10.90 5.42
N TYR A 106 -6.67 -11.43 6.50
CA TYR A 106 -5.24 -11.44 6.75
C TYR A 106 -4.90 -12.81 7.33
N GLU A 107 -3.68 -13.28 7.06
CA GLU A 107 -3.23 -14.59 7.49
C GLU A 107 -1.90 -14.47 8.22
N ILE A 108 -1.74 -15.23 9.30
CA ILE A 108 -0.49 -15.32 10.05
C ILE A 108 -0.05 -16.77 9.99
N TYR A 109 1.07 -17.01 9.33
CA TYR A 109 1.66 -18.33 9.17
C TYR A 109 2.74 -18.55 10.23
N VAL A 110 2.56 -19.58 11.06
CA VAL A 110 3.55 -20.04 12.03
C VAL A 110 4.03 -21.42 11.60
N LYS A 111 5.34 -21.60 11.49
CA LYS A 111 5.96 -22.86 11.06
C LYS A 111 6.23 -23.79 12.23
#